data_AF-A0A967JPE0-F1
#
_entry.id   AF-A0A967JPE0-F1
#
_cell.length_a   1.000
_cell.length_b   1.000
_cell.length_c   1.000
_cell.angle_alpha   90.00
_cell.angle_beta   90.00
_cell.angle_gamma   90.00
#
_symmetry.space_group_name_H-M   'P 1'
#
loop_
_entity.id
_entity.type
_entity.pdbx_description
1 polymer ?
#
loop_
_entity_poly.entity_id
_entity_poly.type
_entity_poly.pdbx_seq_one_letter_code
_entity_poly.pdbx_strand_id
1 'polypeptide(L)'
;MRREWPWGLVTGVTLAAATAAEPPPVPPAFTTDADRVEVLRSYPLGVLDRQAVFSHHGKAHRQVELPNGQQGWVYLVGQARTRATYEWPSGQAQTVTQTRAGAGVRAYTLIFDDGGTVIDVLYNESGRHDGLSALALQWGALKGGGGDSPR
;
A
#
# COMPACT_ATOMS: atom_id res chain seq x y z
N MET A 1 -70.59 -4.04 33.07
CA MET A 1 -69.24 -3.53 33.36
C MET A 1 -68.35 -3.85 32.16
N ARG A 2 -68.07 -2.87 31.30
CA ARG A 2 -67.17 -3.01 30.13
C ARG A 2 -65.78 -2.52 30.54
N ARG A 3 -64.72 -3.29 30.27
CA ARG A 3 -63.32 -2.86 30.45
C ARG A 3 -62.75 -2.56 29.07
N GLU A 4 -62.44 -1.30 28.84
CA GLU A 4 -61.77 -0.79 27.66
C GLU A 4 -60.27 -0.75 27.96
N TRP A 5 -59.43 -1.27 27.07
CA TRP A 5 -57.97 -1.19 27.15
C TRP A 5 -57.49 -0.16 26.11
N PRO A 6 -56.75 0.90 26.51
CA PRO A 6 -56.22 1.86 25.54
C PRO A 6 -55.01 1.29 24.81
N TRP A 7 -54.94 1.62 23.53
CA TRP A 7 -53.96 1.14 22.57
C TRP A 7 -52.55 1.64 22.88
N GLY A 8 -51.57 0.78 22.67
CA GLY A 8 -50.15 1.07 22.85
C GLY A 8 -49.62 2.08 21.84
N LEU A 9 -48.75 2.97 22.32
CA LEU A 9 -47.88 3.81 21.50
C LEU A 9 -46.70 2.94 21.01
N VAL A 10 -46.63 2.71 19.70
CA VAL A 10 -45.43 2.19 19.05
C VAL A 10 -44.53 3.37 18.73
N THR A 11 -43.45 3.54 19.50
CA THR A 11 -42.37 4.48 19.19
C THR A 11 -41.60 3.94 17.98
N GLY A 12 -41.73 4.61 16.84
CA GLY A 12 -40.91 4.34 15.66
C GLY A 12 -39.45 4.70 15.94
N VAL A 13 -38.57 3.70 15.91
CA VAL A 13 -37.13 3.91 15.81
C VAL A 13 -36.81 4.19 14.35
N THR A 14 -36.48 5.44 14.02
CA THR A 14 -35.92 5.78 12.71
C THR A 14 -34.45 5.36 12.69
N LEU A 15 -34.17 4.20 12.07
CA LEU A 15 -32.81 3.81 11.71
C LEU A 15 -32.34 4.74 10.59
N ALA A 16 -31.44 5.68 10.92
CA ALA A 16 -30.68 6.40 9.91
C ALA A 16 -29.85 5.38 9.13
N ALA A 17 -30.11 5.24 7.83
CA ALA A 17 -29.32 4.40 6.96
C ALA A 17 -27.89 4.98 6.89
N ALA A 18 -26.92 4.28 7.47
CA ALA A 18 -25.52 4.54 7.20
C ALA A 18 -25.31 4.31 5.71
N THR A 19 -24.98 5.37 4.96
CA THR A 19 -24.51 5.20 3.58
C THR A 19 -23.22 4.40 3.66
N ALA A 20 -23.23 3.17 3.17
CA ALA A 20 -22.02 2.38 3.03
C ALA A 20 -21.04 3.19 2.18
N ALA A 21 -19.90 3.53 2.75
CA ALA A 21 -18.83 4.19 2.01
C ALA A 21 -18.44 3.29 0.81
N GLU A 22 -18.19 3.91 -0.35
CA GLU A 22 -17.69 3.16 -1.50
C GLU A 22 -16.38 2.44 -1.14
N PRO A 23 -16.19 1.19 -1.61
CA PRO A 23 -14.96 0.47 -1.32
C PRO A 23 -13.76 1.21 -1.93
N PRO A 24 -12.60 1.24 -1.23
CA PRO A 24 -11.42 1.94 -1.72
C PRO A 24 -10.96 1.35 -3.07
N PRO A 25 -10.34 2.17 -3.94
CA PRO A 25 -9.81 1.70 -5.22
C PRO A 25 -8.79 0.59 -4.99
N VAL A 26 -8.80 -0.44 -5.84
CA VAL A 26 -7.84 -1.55 -5.72
C VAL A 26 -6.47 -1.10 -6.24
N PRO A 27 -5.40 -1.09 -5.42
CA PRO A 27 -4.07 -0.74 -5.92
C PRO A 27 -3.54 -1.81 -6.88
N PRO A 28 -2.60 -1.45 -7.78
CA PRO A 28 -1.89 -2.42 -8.59
C PRO A 28 -0.99 -3.30 -7.73
N ALA A 29 -0.90 -4.59 -8.08
CA ALA A 29 -0.06 -5.55 -7.37
C ALA A 29 1.44 -5.35 -7.68
N PHE A 30 2.30 -5.60 -6.69
CA PHE A 30 3.75 -5.56 -6.87
C PHE A 30 4.28 -6.93 -7.28
N THR A 31 4.63 -7.10 -8.55
CA THR A 31 5.17 -8.35 -9.10
C THR A 31 6.45 -8.12 -9.91
N THR A 32 7.20 -9.19 -10.20
CA THR A 32 8.40 -9.13 -11.06
C THR A 32 8.05 -8.90 -12.53
N ASP A 33 6.85 -9.30 -12.94
CA ASP A 33 6.42 -9.25 -14.35
C ASP A 33 5.70 -7.93 -14.68
N ALA A 34 5.21 -7.20 -13.67
CA ALA A 34 4.55 -5.92 -13.87
C ALA A 34 5.54 -4.84 -14.36
N ASP A 35 5.06 -4.00 -15.28
CA ASP A 35 5.80 -2.79 -15.69
C ASP A 35 5.77 -1.76 -14.57
N ARG A 36 6.97 -1.39 -14.09
CA ARG A 36 7.12 -0.47 -12.96
C ARG A 36 6.51 0.91 -13.22
N VAL A 37 6.57 1.43 -14.45
CA VAL A 37 6.05 2.77 -14.77
C VAL A 37 4.53 2.74 -14.77
N GLU A 38 3.93 1.68 -15.31
CA GLU A 38 2.49 1.47 -15.28
C GLU A 38 1.95 1.30 -13.86
N VAL A 39 2.62 0.49 -13.03
CA VAL A 39 2.29 0.33 -11.60
C VAL A 39 2.30 1.68 -10.89
N LEU A 40 3.34 2.49 -11.10
CA LEU A 40 3.45 3.80 -10.43
C LEU A 40 2.44 4.82 -10.95
N ARG A 41 2.13 4.82 -12.25
CA ARG A 41 1.12 5.72 -12.84
C ARG A 41 -0.30 5.41 -12.39
N SER A 42 -0.61 4.14 -12.16
CA SER A 42 -1.96 3.68 -11.78
C SER A 42 -2.19 3.64 -10.28
N TYR A 43 -1.15 3.86 -9.45
CA TYR A 43 -1.28 3.78 -8.01
C TYR A 43 -2.21 4.89 -7.46
N PRO A 44 -3.27 4.57 -6.70
CA PRO A 44 -4.26 5.54 -6.22
C PRO A 44 -3.75 6.35 -5.02
N LEU A 45 -2.95 7.38 -5.30
CA LEU A 45 -2.41 8.31 -4.30
C LEU A 45 -3.53 9.15 -3.67
N GLY A 46 -3.39 9.45 -2.38
CA GLY A 46 -4.31 10.31 -1.61
C GLY A 46 -5.62 9.66 -1.19
N VAL A 47 -5.83 8.36 -1.51
CA VAL A 47 -7.10 7.66 -1.22
C VAL A 47 -6.89 6.43 -0.34
N LEU A 48 -5.75 5.75 -0.47
CA LEU A 48 -5.49 4.52 0.27
C LEU A 48 -4.94 4.77 1.67
N ASP A 49 -5.68 4.31 2.68
CA ASP A 49 -5.18 4.24 4.05
C ASP A 49 -4.35 2.97 4.32
N ARG A 50 -3.74 2.90 5.51
CA ARG A 50 -2.93 1.75 5.95
C ARG A 50 -3.72 0.43 5.94
N GLN A 51 -5.00 0.46 6.25
CA GLN A 51 -5.82 -0.74 6.34
C GLN A 51 -6.11 -1.30 4.94
N ALA A 52 -6.44 -0.44 3.98
CA ALA A 52 -6.65 -0.81 2.58
C ALA A 52 -5.35 -1.35 1.95
N VAL A 53 -4.23 -0.66 2.20
CA VAL A 53 -2.90 -1.13 1.79
C VAL A 53 -2.58 -2.49 2.39
N PHE A 54 -2.78 -2.69 3.70
CA PHE A 54 -2.52 -3.96 4.36
C PHE A 54 -3.42 -5.07 3.83
N SER A 55 -4.71 -4.78 3.59
CA SER A 55 -5.65 -5.76 3.05
C SER A 55 -5.26 -6.24 1.65
N HIS A 56 -4.66 -5.36 0.85
CA HIS A 56 -4.23 -5.71 -0.51
C HIS A 56 -2.82 -6.33 -0.56
N HIS A 57 -1.82 -5.65 0.01
CA HIS A 57 -0.41 -6.05 -0.11
C HIS A 57 0.06 -6.96 1.02
N GLY A 58 -0.71 -7.08 2.09
CA GLY A 58 -0.30 -7.76 3.31
C GLY A 58 0.75 -6.97 4.11
N LYS A 59 1.42 -7.70 5.01
CA LYS A 59 2.46 -7.15 5.88
C LYS A 59 3.66 -6.67 5.06
N ALA A 60 4.07 -5.43 5.27
CA ALA A 60 5.29 -4.87 4.69
C ALA A 60 6.53 -5.67 5.11
N HIS A 61 7.53 -5.72 4.23
CA HIS A 61 8.81 -6.36 4.54
C HIS A 61 9.59 -5.55 5.58
N ARG A 62 9.49 -4.22 5.51
CA ARG A 62 10.02 -3.29 6.51
C ARG A 62 9.11 -2.09 6.66
N GLN A 63 9.09 -1.52 7.86
CA GLN A 63 8.56 -0.17 8.10
C GLN A 63 9.76 0.74 8.39
N VAL A 64 9.74 1.95 7.83
CA VAL A 64 10.85 2.91 7.94
C VAL A 64 10.29 4.29 8.24
N GLU A 65 11.04 5.08 9.00
CA GLU A 65 10.81 6.52 9.11
C GLU A 65 11.79 7.22 8.16
N LEU A 66 11.27 8.09 7.31
CA LEU A 66 12.07 8.88 6.37
C LEU A 66 12.66 10.10 7.09
N PRO A 67 13.75 10.70 6.58
CA PRO A 67 14.38 11.88 7.21
C PRO A 67 13.46 13.09 7.39
N ASN A 68 12.36 13.14 6.64
CA ASN A 68 11.33 14.18 6.73
C ASN A 68 10.23 13.85 7.78
N GLY A 69 10.40 12.81 8.58
CA GLY A 69 9.45 12.36 9.61
C GLY A 69 8.31 11.49 9.09
N GLN A 70 8.17 11.34 7.77
CA GLN A 70 7.10 10.52 7.20
C GLN A 70 7.37 9.03 7.40
N GLN A 71 6.31 8.25 7.55
CA GLN A 71 6.40 6.81 7.70
C GLN A 71 6.31 6.13 6.33
N GLY A 72 7.07 5.06 6.14
CA GLY A 72 7.16 4.32 4.90
C GLY A 72 7.02 2.81 5.09
N TRP A 73 6.29 2.13 4.20
CA TRP A 73 6.21 0.67 4.14
C TRP A 73 6.92 0.15 2.89
N VAL A 74 7.91 -0.72 3.11
CA VAL A 74 8.75 -1.27 2.04
C VAL A 74 8.29 -2.67 1.66
N TYR A 75 8.04 -2.86 0.37
CA TYR A 75 7.70 -4.13 -0.26
C TYR A 75 8.81 -4.53 -1.21
N LEU A 76 9.35 -5.73 -1.01
CA LEU A 76 10.41 -6.29 -1.82
C LEU A 76 9.86 -7.37 -2.74
N VAL A 77 10.22 -7.30 -4.02
CA VAL A 77 9.78 -8.24 -5.06
C VAL A 77 11.01 -8.82 -5.75
N GLY A 78 10.93 -10.10 -6.16
CA GLY A 78 12.08 -10.81 -6.75
C GLY A 78 13.11 -11.29 -5.71
N GLN A 79 12.76 -11.33 -4.42
CA GLN A 79 13.61 -11.88 -3.37
C GLN A 79 13.75 -13.40 -3.51
N ALA A 80 14.98 -13.89 -3.67
CA ALA A 80 15.27 -15.31 -3.50
C ALA A 80 15.34 -15.64 -2.00
N ARG A 81 14.46 -16.52 -1.53
CA ARG A 81 14.56 -17.09 -0.17
C ARG A 81 15.50 -18.27 -0.20
N THR A 82 16.63 -18.16 0.49
CA THR A 82 17.59 -19.26 0.64
C THR A 82 17.52 -19.80 2.06
N ARG A 83 17.33 -21.11 2.20
CA ARG A 83 17.48 -21.79 3.48
C ARG A 83 18.97 -21.99 3.73
N ALA A 84 19.49 -21.38 4.78
CA ALA A 84 20.87 -21.54 5.20
C ALA A 84 20.91 -22.30 6.52
N THR A 85 21.81 -23.25 6.64
CA THR A 85 22.09 -23.93 7.91
C THR A 85 23.37 -23.33 8.46
N TYR A 86 23.29 -22.77 9.66
CA TYR A 86 24.45 -22.27 10.41
C TYR A 86 24.80 -23.27 11.49
N GLU A 87 26.10 -23.57 11.61
CA GLU A 87 26.62 -24.25 12.78
C GLU A 87 27.17 -23.21 13.75
N TRP A 88 26.60 -23.19 14.96
CA TRP A 88 27.10 -22.39 16.05
C TRP A 88 28.45 -22.94 16.53
N PRO A 89 29.33 -22.11 17.13
CA PRO A 89 30.58 -22.59 17.73
C PRO A 89 30.39 -23.69 18.80
N SER A 90 29.17 -23.81 19.35
CA SER A 90 28.75 -24.87 20.27
C SER A 90 28.47 -26.22 19.60
N GLY A 91 28.56 -26.31 18.26
CA GLY A 91 28.23 -27.51 17.48
C GLY A 91 26.74 -27.69 17.18
N GLN A 92 25.86 -26.78 17.63
CA GLN A 92 24.44 -26.81 17.25
C GLN A 92 24.24 -26.26 15.84
N ALA A 93 23.57 -27.03 14.98
CA ALA A 93 23.11 -26.56 13.68
C ALA A 93 21.73 -25.88 13.80
N GLN A 94 21.59 -24.68 13.27
CA GLN A 94 20.33 -23.95 13.15
C GLN A 94 20.04 -23.64 11.68
N THR A 95 18.89 -24.12 11.22
CA THR A 95 18.37 -23.76 9.89
C THR A 95 17.62 -22.43 9.98
N VAL A 96 18.10 -21.42 9.25
CA VAL A 96 17.48 -20.10 9.16
C VAL A 96 17.06 -19.85 7.71
N THR A 97 15.82 -19.42 7.50
CA THR A 97 15.43 -18.89 6.19
C THR A 97 15.98 -17.48 6.06
N GLN A 98 16.93 -17.30 5.17
CA GLN A 98 17.51 -16.00 4.87
C GLN A 98 16.95 -15.46 3.56
N THR A 99 16.73 -14.16 3.57
CA THR A 99 16.36 -13.40 2.37
C THR A 99 17.63 -12.73 1.87
N ARG A 100 18.18 -13.19 0.74
CA ARG A 100 19.35 -12.54 0.13
C ARG A 100 18.85 -11.47 -0.82
N ALA A 101 19.23 -10.21 -0.58
CA ALA A 101 19.08 -9.16 -1.57
C ALA A 101 19.97 -9.48 -2.77
N GLY A 102 19.42 -10.18 -3.77
CA GLY A 102 20.10 -10.47 -5.01
C GLY A 102 20.10 -9.26 -5.95
N ALA A 103 20.91 -9.34 -7.01
CA ALA A 103 20.70 -8.51 -8.19
C ALA A 103 19.26 -8.76 -8.73
N GLY A 104 18.56 -7.71 -9.14
CA GLY A 104 17.18 -7.81 -9.66
C GLY A 104 16.06 -7.73 -8.61
N VAL A 105 16.39 -7.50 -7.33
CA VAL A 105 15.39 -7.14 -6.32
C VAL A 105 14.81 -5.76 -6.63
N ARG A 106 13.48 -5.69 -6.67
CA ARG A 106 12.71 -4.45 -6.76
C ARG A 106 12.17 -4.07 -5.40
N ALA A 107 12.24 -2.80 -5.05
CA ALA A 107 11.70 -2.24 -3.81
C ALA A 107 10.65 -1.18 -4.15
N TYR A 108 9.44 -1.37 -3.64
CA TYR A 108 8.38 -0.37 -3.63
C TYR A 108 8.20 0.16 -2.20
N THR A 109 8.33 1.46 -2.00
CA THR A 109 8.15 2.10 -0.69
C THR A 109 6.91 2.99 -0.75
N LEU A 110 5.85 2.60 -0.05
CA LEU A 110 4.66 3.42 0.14
C LEU A 110 4.95 4.46 1.22
N ILE A 111 4.83 5.74 0.89
CA ILE A 111 5.01 6.84 1.82
C ILE A 111 3.64 7.31 2.29
N PHE A 112 3.49 7.44 3.61
CA PHE A 112 2.26 7.87 4.25
C PHE A 112 2.39 9.29 4.79
N ASP A 113 1.31 10.05 4.71
CA ASP A 113 1.15 11.28 5.49
C ASP A 113 0.88 10.99 6.98
N ASP A 114 0.71 12.06 7.77
CA ASP A 114 0.42 12.00 9.20
C ASP A 114 -0.95 11.34 9.48
N GLY A 115 -1.87 11.37 8.52
CA GLY A 115 -3.17 10.70 8.59
C GLY A 115 -3.12 9.20 8.27
N GLY A 116 -1.98 8.71 7.76
CA GLY A 116 -1.83 7.32 7.35
C GLY A 116 -2.35 7.03 5.93
N THR A 117 -2.49 8.05 5.10
CA THR A 117 -2.87 7.92 3.68
C THR A 117 -1.62 7.86 2.80
N VAL A 118 -1.61 7.01 1.77
CA VAL A 118 -0.49 6.92 0.83
C VAL A 118 -0.42 8.18 -0.03
N ILE A 119 0.68 8.91 0.05
CA ILE A 119 0.92 10.15 -0.71
C ILE A 119 1.98 10.01 -1.80
N ASP A 120 2.83 9.00 -1.73
CA ASP A 120 3.74 8.64 -2.82
C ASP A 120 4.10 7.15 -2.78
N VAL A 121 4.57 6.63 -3.91
CA VAL A 121 5.19 5.32 -4.04
C VAL A 121 6.56 5.49 -4.70
N LEU A 122 7.62 5.15 -3.97
CA LEU A 122 8.98 5.15 -4.50
C LEU A 122 9.37 3.77 -4.97
N TYR A 123 9.89 3.69 -6.20
CA TYR A 123 10.48 2.49 -6.76
C TYR A 123 12.00 2.58 -6.77
N ASN A 124 12.66 1.48 -6.41
CA ASN A 124 14.12 1.33 -6.48
C ASN A 124 14.50 -0.10 -6.88
N GLU A 125 15.62 -0.25 -7.57
CA GLU A 125 16.29 -1.53 -7.80
C GLU A 125 17.64 -1.52 -7.09
N SER A 126 18.18 -2.68 -6.70
CA SER A 126 19.51 -2.77 -6.09
C SER A 126 20.59 -2.08 -6.94
N GLY A 127 20.99 -0.85 -6.60
CA GLY A 127 21.93 -0.05 -7.39
C GLY A 127 21.80 1.46 -7.13
N ARG A 128 22.57 2.26 -7.90
CA ARG A 128 22.54 3.74 -7.85
C ARG A 128 21.10 4.22 -8.13
N HIS A 129 20.58 5.04 -7.23
CA HIS A 129 19.16 5.38 -7.13
C HIS A 129 18.66 6.27 -8.27
N ASP A 130 18.34 5.70 -9.42
CA ASP A 130 17.46 6.33 -10.42
C ASP A 130 16.00 6.11 -10.02
N GLY A 131 15.69 6.42 -8.75
CA GLY A 131 14.40 6.10 -8.14
C GLY A 131 13.24 6.76 -8.87
N LEU A 132 12.19 5.99 -9.17
CA LEU A 132 10.95 6.51 -9.75
C LEU A 132 9.95 6.82 -8.63
N SER A 133 9.19 7.89 -8.79
CA SER A 133 8.12 8.30 -7.88
C SER A 133 6.79 8.27 -8.62
N ALA A 134 5.77 7.64 -8.02
CA ALA A 134 4.40 7.67 -8.52
C ALA A 134 3.89 9.11 -8.59
N LEU A 135 4.13 9.91 -7.54
CA LEU A 135 3.72 11.30 -7.50
C LEU A 135 4.35 12.11 -8.65
N ALA A 136 5.65 11.94 -8.90
CA ALA A 136 6.33 12.63 -9.98
C ALA A 136 5.81 12.22 -11.37
N LEU A 137 5.57 10.92 -11.59
CA LEU A 137 5.05 10.39 -12.86
C LEU A 137 3.60 10.86 -13.12
N GLN A 138 2.77 10.92 -12.10
CA GLN A 138 1.38 11.37 -12.20
C GLN A 138 1.30 12.89 -12.38
N TRP A 139 2.12 13.66 -11.67
CA TRP A 139 2.16 15.12 -11.82
C TRP A 139 2.76 15.57 -13.18
N GLY A 140 3.76 14.85 -13.68
CA GLY A 140 4.33 15.08 -15.02
C GLY A 140 3.30 14.88 -16.13
N ALA A 141 2.41 13.89 -16.00
CA ALA A 141 1.32 13.67 -16.95
C ALA A 141 0.30 14.82 -16.97
N LEU A 142 0.01 15.43 -15.81
CA LEU A 142 -0.90 16.57 -15.71
C LEU A 142 -0.36 17.84 -16.40
N LYS A 143 0.96 18.00 -16.51
CA LYS A 143 1.58 19.14 -17.21
C LYS A 143 1.72 18.96 -18.73
N GLY A 144 1.60 17.73 -19.25
CA GLY A 144 1.77 17.42 -20.68
C GLY A 144 0.49 17.49 -21.52
N GLY A 145 -0.69 17.59 -20.91
CA GLY A 145 -1.99 17.56 -21.60
C GLY A 145 -2.53 18.92 -22.08
N GLY A 146 -1.77 20.01 -21.92
CA GLY A 146 -2.22 21.39 -22.17
C GLY A 146 -1.58 22.09 -23.37
N GLY A 147 -1.18 21.36 -24.41
CA GLY A 147 -0.41 21.93 -25.50
C GLY A 147 -0.51 21.16 -26.80
N ASP A 148 -1.71 20.83 -27.25
CA ASP A 148 -1.94 20.60 -28.68
C ASP A 148 -3.13 21.44 -29.13
N SER A 149 -2.80 22.57 -29.74
CA SER A 149 -3.71 23.35 -30.58
C SER A 149 -3.06 23.44 -31.95
N PRO A 150 -3.80 23.11 -33.02
CA PRO A 150 -3.23 22.92 -34.34
C PRO A 150 -2.77 24.26 -34.93
N ARG A 151 -1.72 24.20 -35.73
CA ARG A 151 -1.49 25.18 -36.79
C ARG A 151 -1.41 24.45 -38.11
#